data_AF-A0A8T7GDN6-F1
#
_entry.id   AF-A0A8T7GDN6-F1
#
_cell.length_a   1.000
_cell.length_b   1.000
_cell.length_c   1.000
_cell.angle_alpha   90.00
_cell.angle_beta   90.00
_cell.angle_gamma   90.00
#
_symmetry.space_group_name_H-M   'P 1'
#
loop_
_entity.id
_entity.type
_entity.pdbx_description
1 polymer ?
#
loop_
_entity_poly.entity_id
_entity_poly.type
_entity_poly.pdbx_seq_one_letter_code
_entity_poly.pdbx_strand_id
1 'polypeptide(L)' 'MSSDKGLVIVYTGKGKGKTTAALGVVLRAVGHGYKVGMIQFIKGEWYYGELTSSKRLEPEFEMIAAGK' A
#
# COMPACT_ATOMS: atom_id res chain seq x y z
N MET A 1 -17.29 21.43 -13.28
CA MET A 1 -16.60 20.15 -13.50
C MET A 1 -15.67 19.89 -12.33
N SER A 2 -16.12 19.16 -11.31
CA SER A 2 -15.22 18.69 -10.25
C SER A 2 -14.29 17.66 -10.87
N SER A 3 -13.00 17.95 -10.94
CA SER A 3 -12.01 17.03 -11.50
C SER A 3 -11.60 16.03 -10.42
N ASP A 4 -12.33 14.92 -10.31
CA ASP A 4 -11.88 13.73 -9.60
C ASP A 4 -10.73 13.06 -10.40
N LYS A 5 -9.60 13.75 -10.50
CA LYS A 5 -8.42 13.26 -11.22
C LYS A 5 -7.56 12.46 -10.26
N GLY A 6 -7.31 11.20 -10.63
CA GLY A 6 -6.31 10.38 -9.96
C GLY A 6 -4.91 11.01 -10.07
N LEU A 7 -4.17 11.01 -8.98
CA LEU A 7 -2.80 11.54 -8.91
C LEU A 7 -1.79 10.39 -8.79
N VAL A 8 -0.60 10.61 -9.34
CA VAL A 8 0.55 9.70 -9.17
C VAL A 8 1.52 10.31 -8.16
N ILE A 9 1.81 9.58 -7.08
CA ILE A 9 2.71 10.02 -6.01
C ILE A 9 3.94 9.13 -6.02
N VAL A 10 5.13 9.74 -6.09
CA VAL A 10 6.41 9.03 -6.08
C VAL A 10 7.17 9.34 -4.79
N TYR A 11 7.30 8.34 -3.92
CA TYR A 11 8.22 8.41 -2.77
C TYR A 11 9.59 7.89 -3.18
N THR A 12 10.59 8.77 -3.26
CA THR A 12 11.97 8.43 -3.66
C THR A 12 13.01 8.94 -2.65
N GLY A 13 14.28 8.64 -2.88
CA GLY A 13 15.41 9.01 -2.02
C GLY A 13 15.90 7.87 -1.12
N LYS A 14 17.08 8.07 -0.50
CA LYS A 14 17.75 7.03 0.32
C LYS A 14 17.20 6.91 1.75
N GLY A 15 16.39 7.88 2.20
CA GLY A 15 15.78 7.86 3.53
C GLY A 15 14.84 6.68 3.76
N LYS A 16 14.74 6.24 5.02
CA LYS A 16 13.70 5.28 5.46
C LYS A 16 12.33 5.97 5.45
N GLY A 17 11.27 5.19 5.28
CA GLY A 17 9.87 5.67 5.39
C GLY A 17 9.06 5.73 4.11
N LYS A 18 9.65 5.44 2.93
CA LYS A 18 8.92 5.42 1.65
C LYS A 18 7.73 4.44 1.66
N THR A 19 8.00 3.20 2.06
CA THR A 19 6.97 2.15 2.17
C THR A 19 5.93 2.51 3.22
N THR A 20 6.36 3.03 4.38
CA THR A 20 5.48 3.45 5.47
C THR A 20 4.55 4.60 5.04
N ALA A 21 5.05 5.57 4.28
CA ALA A 21 4.26 6.67 3.74
C ALA A 21 3.19 6.16 2.75
N ALA A 22 3.55 5.23 1.86
CA ALA A 22 2.59 4.58 0.97
C ALA A 22 1.50 3.83 1.75
N LEU A 23 1.89 3.04 2.75
CA LEU A 23 0.94 2.31 3.61
C LEU A 23 0.03 3.24 4.41
N GLY A 24 0.52 4.39 4.87
CA GLY A 24 -0.32 5.40 5.52
C GLY A 24 -1.43 5.93 4.60
N VAL A 25 -1.15 6.10 3.30
CA VAL A 25 -2.17 6.46 2.31
C VAL A 25 -3.17 5.33 2.10
N VAL A 26 -2.70 4.08 2.02
CA VAL A 26 -3.58 2.91 1.93
C VAL A 26 -4.53 2.84 3.11
N LEU A 27 -4.01 2.92 4.35
CA LEU A 27 -4.82 2.89 5.57
C LEU A 27 -5.86 4.01 5.60
N ARG A 28 -5.49 5.21 5.15
CA ARG A 28 -6.42 6.33 5.02
C ARG A 28 -7.54 6.02 4.03
N ALA A 29 -7.20 5.51 2.85
CA ALA A 29 -8.19 5.16 1.81
C ALA A 29 -9.15 4.06 2.28
N VAL A 30 -8.61 3.01 2.90
CA VAL A 30 -9.40 1.92 3.51
C VAL A 30 -10.33 2.45 4.60
N GLY A 31 -9.86 3.36 5.45
CA GLY A 31 -10.70 3.99 6.48
C GLY A 31 -11.88 4.80 5.93
N HIS A 32 -11.82 5.21 4.66
CA HIS A 32 -12.93 5.84 3.94
C HIS A 32 -13.75 4.86 3.08
N GLY A 33 -13.50 3.55 3.19
CA GLY A 33 -14.21 2.50 2.45
C GLY A 33 -13.76 2.32 1.00
N TYR A 34 -12.62 2.90 0.60
CA TYR A 34 -12.05 2.66 -0.73
C TYR A 34 -11.34 1.31 -0.79
N LYS A 35 -11.48 0.63 -1.94
CA LYS A 35 -10.72 -0.59 -2.23
C LYS A 35 -9.32 -0.25 -2.72
N VAL A 36 -8.32 -0.93 -2.19
CA VAL A 36 -6.91 -0.68 -2.49
C VAL A 36 -6.19 -2.00 -2.77
N GLY A 37 -5.35 -2.00 -3.81
CA GLY A 37 -4.40 -3.08 -4.10
C GLY A 37 -2.97 -2.59 -3.96
N MET A 38 -2.11 -3.34 -3.28
CA MET A 38 -0.68 -3.04 -3.17
C MET A 38 0.16 -4.18 -3.71
N ILE A 39 1.06 -3.86 -4.64
CA ILE A 39 2.01 -4.82 -5.22
C ILE A 39 3.41 -4.51 -4.70
N GLN A 40 4.07 -5.48 -4.08
CA GLN A 40 5.45 -5.38 -3.63
C GLN A 40 6.39 -6.17 -4.53
N PHE A 41 7.38 -5.50 -5.10
CA PHE A 41 8.39 -6.11 -5.98
C PHE A 41 9.66 -6.58 -5.24
N ILE A 42 9.63 -6.62 -3.91
CA ILE A 42 10.77 -7.03 -3.08
C ILE A 42 10.89 -8.55 -3.08
N LYS A 43 12.11 -9.08 -3.24
CA LYS A 43 12.42 -10.51 -3.17
C LYS A 43 12.69 -10.91 -1.70
N GLY A 44 12.04 -11.99 -1.26
CA GLY A 44 12.35 -12.64 0.02
C GLY A 44 11.12 -12.98 0.86
N GLU A 45 11.09 -14.20 1.39
CA GLU A 45 10.10 -14.69 2.37
C GLU A 45 10.40 -14.14 3.78
N TRP A 46 10.53 -12.82 3.91
CA TRP A 46 10.60 -12.22 5.24
C TRP A 46 9.19 -12.02 5.79
N TYR A 47 8.99 -12.32 7.07
CA TYR A 47 7.74 -11.97 7.75
C TYR A 47 7.57 -10.45 7.83
N TYR A 48 6.61 -9.92 7.07
CA TYR A 48 6.21 -8.52 7.12
C TYR A 48 4.96 -8.37 8.00
N GLY A 49 5.08 -7.59 9.07
CA GLY A 49 3.94 -7.26 9.93
C GLY A 49 2.83 -6.54 9.14
N GLU A 50 3.19 -5.82 8.09
CA GLU A 50 2.29 -5.11 7.18
C GLU A 50 1.47 -6.07 6.32
N LEU A 51 2.05 -7.20 5.86
CA LEU A 51 1.34 -8.25 5.13
C LEU A 51 0.36 -9.00 6.05
N THR A 52 0.75 -9.25 7.30
CA THR A 52 -0.19 -9.85 8.27
C THR A 52 -1.34 -8.90 8.59
N SER A 53 -1.06 -7.61 8.68
CA SER A 53 -2.06 -6.57 8.97
C SER A 53 -3.02 -6.36 7.80
N SER A 54 -2.57 -6.50 6.55
CA SER A 54 -3.44 -6.32 5.38
C SER A 54 -4.60 -7.32 5.37
N LYS A 55 -4.38 -8.56 5.81
CA LYS A 55 -5.44 -9.57 5.93
C LYS A 55 -6.57 -9.18 6.89
N ARG A 56 -6.28 -8.31 7.87
CA ARG A 56 -7.30 -7.79 8.81
C ARG A 56 -8.14 -6.67 8.22
N LEU A 57 -7.72 -6.15 7.06
CA LEU A 57 -8.36 -5.07 6.33
C LEU A 57 -9.05 -5.57 5.06
N GLU A 58 -9.20 -6.89 4.92
CA GLU A 58 -10.03 -7.48 3.89
C GLU A 58 -11.52 -7.21 4.17
N PRO A 59 -12.35 -6.97 3.13
CA PRO A 59 -12.02 -7.05 1.70
C PRO A 59 -11.46 -5.76 1.07
N GLU A 60 -11.32 -4.68 1.82
CA GLU A 60 -10.95 -3.36 1.28
C GLU A 60 -9.48 -3.26 0.89
N PHE A 61 -8.59 -4.06 1.48
CA PHE A 61 -7.16 -4.04 1.17
C PHE A 61 -6.59 -5.41 0.82
N GLU A 62 -6.04 -5.52 -0.38
CA GLU A 62 -5.29 -6.68 -0.84
C GLU A 62 -3.80 -6.32 -1.06
N MET A 63 -2.90 -7.16 -0.54
CA MET A 63 -1.46 -7.00 -0.71
C MET A 63 -0.87 -8.24 -1.37
N ILE A 64 -0.19 -8.03 -2.50
CA ILE A 64 0.42 -9.09 -3.30
C ILE A 64 1.94 -8.88 -3.34
N ALA A 65 2.69 -9.88 -2.93
CA ALA A 65 4.14 -9.93 -3.13
C ALA A 65 4.42 -10.56 -4.51
N ALA A 66 4.97 -9.79 -5.44
CA ALA A 66 5.27 -10.19 -6.81
C ALA A 66 6.78 -10.30 -7.10
N GLY A 67 7.63 -10.16 -6.08
CA GLY A 67 9.07 -10.37 -6.20
C GLY A 67 9.39 -11.85 -6.39
N LYS A 68 9.93 -12.22 -7.56
CA LYS A 68 10.42 -13.57 -7.90
C LYS A 68 11.82 -13.84 -7.37
#